data_AF-A0A8I0P776-F1
#
_entry.id   AF-A0A8I0P776-F1
#
_cell.length_a   1.000
_cell.length_b   1.000
_cell.length_c   1.000
_cell.angle_alpha   90.00
_cell.angle_beta   90.00
_cell.angle_gamma   90.00
#
_symmetry.space_group_name_H-M   'P 1'
#
loop_
_entity.id
_entity.type
_entity.pdbx_description
1 polymer ?
#
loop_
_entity_poly.entity_id
_entity_poly.type
_entity_poly.pdbx_seq_one_letter_code
_entity_poly.pdbx_strand_id
1 'polypeptide(L)' 'MASNQQTRPGISELAKDRATGRIGVVMGEVGGRVQMRPVRGGREWDAMRDDVEALSAREELSVRLAARNGNSRVGL' A
#
# COMPACT_ATOMS: atom_id res chain seq x y z
N MET A 1 -12.60 -21.27 12.24
CA MET A 1 -11.68 -20.29 12.87
C MET A 1 -10.81 -19.73 11.76
N ALA A 2 -11.16 -18.57 11.20
CA ALA A 2 -10.32 -17.94 10.18
C ALA A 2 -9.17 -17.24 10.90
N SER A 3 -7.99 -17.85 10.84
CA SER A 3 -6.76 -17.26 11.36
C SER A 3 -6.52 -15.95 10.63
N ASN A 4 -6.79 -14.83 11.30
CA ASN A 4 -6.41 -13.48 10.88
C ASN A 4 -4.89 -13.34 11.03
N GLN A 5 -4.14 -14.21 10.35
CA GLN A 5 -2.70 -14.03 10.14
C GLN A 5 -2.60 -12.81 9.24
N GLN A 6 -2.39 -11.67 9.88
CA GLN A 6 -2.00 -10.45 9.20
C GLN A 6 -0.58 -10.71 8.69
N THR A 7 -0.50 -11.47 7.60
CA THR A 7 0.74 -11.78 6.91
C THR A 7 1.28 -10.43 6.44
N ARG A 8 2.51 -10.13 6.85
CA ARG A 8 3.18 -8.92 6.41
C ARG A 8 3.08 -8.84 4.88
N PRO A 9 2.73 -7.67 4.32
CA PRO A 9 2.53 -7.54 2.89
C PRO A 9 3.85 -7.88 2.17
N GLY A 10 3.76 -8.82 1.25
CA GLY A 10 4.84 -9.24 0.37
C GLY A 10 5.18 -8.17 -0.66
N ILE A 11 6.31 -8.36 -1.33
CA ILE A 11 6.73 -7.50 -2.42
C ILE A 11 5.67 -7.54 -3.51
N SER A 12 5.32 -6.38 -4.05
CA SER A 12 4.21 -6.12 -4.98
C SER A 12 2.80 -6.16 -4.38
N GLU A 13 2.64 -6.30 -3.06
CA GLU A 13 1.34 -6.17 -2.41
C GLU A 13 1.03 -4.73 -1.98
N LEU A 14 -0.27 -4.44 -1.83
CA LEU A 14 -0.73 -3.17 -1.30
C LEU A 14 -0.59 -3.13 0.22
N ALA A 15 0.02 -2.06 0.71
CA ALA A 15 0.21 -1.84 2.12
C ALA A 15 -0.06 -0.38 2.48
N LYS A 16 -0.29 -0.15 3.77
CA LYS A 16 -0.48 1.17 4.34
C LYS A 16 0.67 1.48 5.27
N ASP A 17 1.23 2.66 5.08
CA ASP A 17 2.14 3.28 6.02
C ASP A 17 1.30 3.98 7.10
N ARG A 18 1.32 3.46 8.32
CA ARG A 18 0.58 3.99 9.46
C ARG A 18 1.13 5.32 9.95
N ALA A 19 2.43 5.57 9.78
CA ALA A 19 3.07 6.80 10.22
C ALA A 19 2.61 8.00 9.37
N THR A 20 2.45 7.81 8.06
CA THR A 20 2.02 8.88 7.14
C THR A 20 0.55 8.77 6.69
N GLY A 21 -0.11 7.65 6.96
CA GLY A 21 -1.44 7.32 6.46
C GLY A 21 -1.50 7.05 4.95
N ARG A 22 -0.35 6.93 4.28
CA ARG A 22 -0.26 6.74 2.82
C ARG A 22 -0.42 5.26 2.46
N ILE A 23 -1.05 5.01 1.32
CA ILE A 23 -1.22 3.66 0.78
C ILE A 23 -0.41 3.52 -0.50
N GLY A 24 0.34 2.44 -0.60
CA GLY A 24 1.23 2.17 -1.72
C GLY A 24 1.44 0.68 -1.96
N VAL A 25 2.21 0.39 -3.01
CA VAL A 25 2.68 -0.95 -3.32
C VAL A 25 4.06 -1.13 -2.72
N VAL A 26 4.29 -2.24 -2.01
CA VAL A 26 5.60 -2.61 -1.48
C VAL A 26 6.54 -2.97 -2.62
N MET A 27 7.68 -2.30 -2.71
CA MET A 27 8.70 -2.56 -3.73
C MET A 27 9.84 -3.44 -3.20
N GLY A 28 10.11 -3.40 -1.90
CA GLY A 28 11.14 -4.20 -1.25
C GLY A 28 11.40 -3.75 0.19
N GLU A 29 12.18 -4.53 0.93
CA GLU A 29 12.69 -4.18 2.26
C GLU A 29 14.22 -4.10 2.22
N VAL A 30 14.81 -2.98 2.65
CA VAL A 30 16.26 -2.79 2.74
C VAL A 30 16.60 -2.08 4.03
N GLY A 31 17.54 -2.63 4.81
CA GLY A 31 18.02 -1.99 6.04
C GLY A 31 16.94 -1.71 7.10
N GLY A 32 15.89 -2.55 7.16
CA GLY A 32 14.76 -2.37 8.09
C GLY A 32 13.73 -1.35 7.66
N ARG A 33 13.85 -0.80 6.45
CA ARG A 33 12.87 0.08 5.82
C ARG A 33 12.21 -0.61 4.65
N VAL A 34 10.93 -0.35 4.46
CA VAL A 34 10.14 -0.85 3.35
C VAL A 34 10.01 0.27 2.33
N GLN A 35 10.51 0.05 1.13
CA GLN A 35 10.32 0.96 0.02
C GLN A 35 8.91 0.76 -0.53
N MET A 36 8.15 1.85 -0.61
CA MET A 36 6.77 1.87 -1.09
C MET A 36 6.63 2.87 -2.23
N ARG A 37 5.76 2.55 -3.19
CA ARG A 37 5.41 3.45 -4.29
C ARG A 37 3.92 3.74 -4.33
N PRO A 38 3.48 4.93 -4.77
CA PRO A 38 2.06 5.22 -4.91
C PRO A 38 1.43 4.35 -6.01
N VAL A 39 0.18 3.93 -5.82
CA VAL A 39 -0.54 3.05 -6.77
C VAL A 39 -0.74 3.70 -8.15
N ARG A 40 -0.89 5.03 -8.20
CA ARG A 40 -1.10 5.80 -9.43
C ARG A 40 0.17 6.48 -9.96
N GLY A 41 1.34 6.07 -9.50
CA GLY A 41 2.60 6.75 -9.78
C GLY A 41 2.79 8.01 -8.92
N GLY A 42 4.02 8.54 -8.92
CA GLY A 42 4.46 9.63 -8.05
C GLY A 42 5.74 9.29 -7.32
N ARG A 43 6.08 10.07 -6.30
CA ARG A 43 7.33 9.88 -5.55
C ARG A 43 7.24 8.67 -4.62
N GLU A 44 8.17 7.75 -4.80
CA GLU A 44 8.41 6.64 -3.88
C GLU A 44 8.84 7.16 -2.51
N TRP A 45 8.58 6.39 -1.46
CA TRP A 45 8.95 6.72 -0.10
C TRP A 45 9.36 5.47 0.67
N ASP A 46 10.19 5.68 1.68
CA ASP A 46 10.60 4.63 2.61
C ASP A 46 9.75 4.73 3.89
N ALA A 47 9.08 3.63 4.24
CA ALA A 47 8.35 3.48 5.49
C ALA A 47 9.14 2.59 6.46
N MET A 48 8.94 2.78 7.77
CA MET A 48 9.47 1.85 8.77
C MET A 48 8.74 0.52 8.66
N ARG A 49 9.46 -0.59 8.77
CA ARG A 49 8.86 -1.93 8.68
C ARG A 49 7.71 -2.16 9.66
N ASP A 50 7.79 -1.57 10.85
CA ASP A 50 6.78 -1.71 11.91
C ASP A 50 5.55 -0.83 11.68
N ASP A 51 5.67 0.18 10.81
CA ASP A 51 4.57 1.05 10.41
C ASP A 51 3.87 0.57 9.12
N VAL A 52 4.40 -0.45 8.44
CA VAL A 52 3.80 -1.02 7.23
C VAL A 52 2.84 -2.15 7.59
N GLU A 53 1.55 -1.90 7.39
CA GLU A 53 0.47 -2.86 7.62
C GLU A 53 -0.19 -3.31 6.31
N ALA A 54 -0.60 -4.59 6.28
CA ALA A 54 -1.45 -5.10 5.20
C ALA A 54 -2.81 -4.40 5.24
N LEU A 55 -3.36 -4.08 4.06
CA LEU A 55 -4.70 -3.52 3.97
C LEU A 55 -5.76 -4.53 4.38
N SER A 56 -6.83 -4.06 5.02
CA SER A 56 -8.06 -4.85 5.11
C SER A 56 -8.68 -5.04 3.71
N ALA A 57 -9.48 -6.10 3.53
CA ALA A 57 -10.16 -6.36 2.25
C ALA A 57 -11.01 -5.16 1.76
N ARG A 58 -11.58 -4.39 2.70
CA ARG A 58 -12.36 -3.18 2.38
C ARG A 58 -11.48 -2.03 1.93
N GLU A 59 -10.35 -1.81 2.58
CA GLU A 59 -9.37 -0.79 2.17
C GLU A 59 -8.76 -1.16 0.82
N GLU A 60 -8.39 -2.42 0.61
CA GLU A 60 -7.86 -2.88 -0.67
C GLU A 60 -8.87 -2.65 -1.80
N LEU A 61 -10.13 -3.07 -1.61
CA LEU A 61 -11.19 -2.83 -2.59
C LEU A 61 -11.33 -1.34 -2.89
N SER A 62 -11.33 -0.50 -1.85
CA SER A 62 -11.46 0.96 -1.97
C SER A 62 -10.28 1.56 -2.74
N VAL A 63 -9.06 1.07 -2.52
CA VAL A 63 -7.84 1.52 -3.22
C VAL A 63 -7.84 1.07 -4.67
N ARG A 64 -8.26 -0.16 -4.98
CA ARG A 64 -8.41 -0.66 -6.35
C ARG A 64 -9.51 0.10 -7.10
N LEU A 65 -10.63 0.37 -6.44
CA LEU A 65 -11.70 1.21 -6.99
C LEU A 65 -11.24 2.64 -7.20
N ALA A 66 -10.49 3.21 -6.26
CA ALA A 66 -9.88 4.51 -6.43
C ALA A 66 -8.91 4.48 -7.61
N ALA A 67 -7.98 3.53 -7.70
CA ALA A 67 -7.07 3.41 -8.85
C ALA A 67 -7.82 3.42 -10.19
N ARG A 68 -8.91 2.64 -10.28
CA ARG A 68 -9.80 2.60 -11.45
C ARG A 68 -10.53 3.93 -11.71
N ASN A 69 -11.12 4.55 -10.69
CA ASN A 69 -11.85 5.82 -10.80
C ASN A 69 -10.94 7.04 -10.99
N GLY A 70 -9.67 6.93 -10.57
CA GLY A 70 -8.64 7.93 -10.80
C GLY A 70 -8.27 8.08 -12.26
N ASN A 71 -8.27 6.96 -12.97
CA ASN A 71 -8.11 6.93 -14.41
C ASN A 71 -9.29 7.59 -15.16
N SER A 72 -10.41 7.86 -14.47
CA SER A 72 -11.57 8.59 -15.01
C SER A 72 -11.55 10.09 -14.70
N ARG A 73 -10.52 10.61 -14.01
CA ARG A 73 -10.42 12.05 -13.65
C ARG A 73 -9.23 12.78 -14.27
N VAL A 74 -8.44 12.14 -15.13
CA VAL A 74 -7.58 12.86 -16.09
C VAL A 74 -8.35 12.98 -17.40
N GLY A 75 -9.29 13.90 -17.37
CA GLY A 75 -10.09 14.34 -18.48
C GLY A 75 -10.51 15.76 -18.17
N LEU A 76 -9.53 16.68 -18.23
CA LEU A 76 -9.65 18.13 -18.45
C LEU A 76 -8.25 18.73 -18.54
#